data_AF-A0A3N4P608-F1
#
_entry.id   AF-A0A3N4P608-F1
#
_cell.length_a   1.000
_cell.length_b   1.000
_cell.length_c   1.000
_cell.angle_alpha   90.00
_cell.angle_beta   90.00
_cell.angle_gamma   90.00
#
_symmetry.space_group_name_H-M   'P 1'
#
loop_
_entity.id
_entity.type
_entity.pdbx_description
1 polymer ?
#
loop_
_entity_poly.entity_id
_entity_poly.type
_entity_poly.pdbx_seq_one_letter_code
_entity_poly.pdbx_strand_id
1 'polypeptide(L)'
;MAKEHTDRTTLDLFANERRPGRPKTSPLSRDEQLRINKRNQLKRDKVRGLRRVELKMTREAVDALNTLAEQRNISRSELIEQMLLAQLKMD
;
A
#
# COMPACT_ATOMS: atom_id res chain seq x y z
N MET A 1 21.75 11.57 -10.47
CA MET A 1 20.28 11.42 -10.34
C MET A 1 19.96 10.93 -8.94
N ALA A 2 19.19 11.68 -8.16
CA ALA A 2 18.81 11.24 -6.82
C ALA A 2 17.84 10.06 -6.96
N LYS A 3 18.31 8.85 -6.64
CA LYS A 3 17.46 7.67 -6.56
C LYS A 3 16.43 7.92 -5.45
N GLU A 4 15.17 8.06 -5.84
CA GLU A 4 14.06 8.19 -4.91
C GLU A 4 13.97 6.89 -4.11
N HIS A 5 14.30 6.97 -2.83
CA HIS A 5 14.13 5.85 -1.90
C HIS A 5 12.64 5.79 -1.58
N THR A 6 11.88 5.10 -2.43
CA THR A 6 10.45 4.90 -2.32
C THR A 6 10.06 4.50 -0.90
N ASP A 7 9.00 5.11 -0.41
CA ASP A 7 8.35 4.79 0.85
C ASP A 7 8.07 3.27 0.88
N ARG A 8 8.89 2.51 1.61
CA ARG A 8 8.92 1.04 1.56
C ARG A 8 7.66 0.40 2.16
N THR A 9 6.79 1.22 2.73
CA THR A 9 5.64 0.77 3.54
C THR A 9 4.38 0.52 2.72
N THR A 10 4.26 1.08 1.51
CA THR A 10 3.00 1.09 0.74
C THR A 10 3.24 0.84 -0.76
N LEU A 11 4.20 -0.03 -1.09
CA LEU A 11 4.60 -0.32 -2.49
C LEU A 11 3.45 -0.89 -3.34
N ASP A 12 2.49 -1.58 -2.72
CA ASP A 12 1.57 -2.47 -3.43
C ASP A 12 0.28 -1.76 -3.91
N LEU A 13 -0.24 -0.81 -3.12
CA LEU A 13 -1.56 -0.19 -3.36
C LEU A 13 -1.63 0.74 -4.59
N PHE A 14 -0.50 1.15 -5.17
CA PHE A 14 -0.45 2.17 -6.23
C PHE A 14 0.57 1.85 -7.34
N ALA A 15 0.86 0.58 -7.56
CA ALA A 15 1.78 0.14 -8.61
C ALA A 15 1.24 0.40 -10.03
N ASN A 16 -0.09 0.28 -10.22
CA ASN A 16 -0.75 0.30 -11.53
C ASN A 16 -1.42 1.64 -11.90
N GLU A 17 -1.39 2.66 -11.03
CA GLU A 17 -1.98 3.97 -11.34
C GLU A 17 -1.04 4.83 -12.21
N ARG A 18 -1.55 5.39 -13.32
CA ARG A 18 -0.83 6.36 -14.17
C ARG A 18 -0.49 7.60 -13.33
N ARG A 19 0.80 7.77 -13.00
CA ARG A 19 1.28 8.96 -12.27
C ARG A 19 1.41 10.14 -13.25
N PRO A 20 0.77 11.29 -13.01
CA PRO A 20 1.00 12.48 -13.82
C PRO A 20 2.50 12.83 -13.83
N GLY A 21 3.00 13.28 -14.98
CA GLY A 21 4.41 13.64 -15.17
C GLY A 21 4.86 14.68 -14.15
N ARG A 22 6.08 14.51 -13.61
CA ARG A 22 6.64 15.28 -12.50
C ARG A 22 6.79 16.76 -12.85
N PRO A 23 6.07 17.69 -12.18
CA PRO A 23 6.43 19.11 -12.23
C PRO A 23 7.84 19.27 -11.67
N LYS A 24 8.69 20.02 -12.38
CA LYS A 24 10.09 20.26 -12.01
C LYS A 24 10.09 20.99 -10.67
N THR A 25 10.52 20.28 -9.62
CA THR A 25 10.65 20.70 -8.21
C THR A 25 9.35 21.09 -7.49
N SER A 26 8.99 20.35 -6.45
CA SER A 26 7.99 20.78 -5.47
C SER A 26 8.48 22.07 -4.81
N PRO A 27 7.66 23.13 -4.71
CA PRO A 27 8.03 24.37 -4.01
C PRO A 27 8.12 24.18 -2.49
N LEU A 28 7.62 23.04 -1.99
CA LEU A 28 7.61 22.69 -0.57
C LEU A 28 8.86 21.92 -0.17
N SER A 29 9.28 22.10 1.08
CA SER A 29 10.31 21.26 1.69
C SER A 29 9.87 19.80 1.75
N ARG A 30 10.84 18.88 1.84
CA ARG A 30 10.57 17.44 1.93
C ARG A 30 9.65 17.09 3.11
N ASP A 31 9.83 17.74 4.25
CA ASP A 31 9.06 17.46 5.47
C ASP A 31 7.61 17.92 5.33
N GLU A 32 7.38 19.08 4.70
CA GLU A 32 6.04 19.56 4.38
C GLU A 32 5.34 18.66 3.37
N GLN A 33 6.08 18.22 2.35
CA GLN A 33 5.58 17.30 1.34
C GLN A 33 5.15 15.96 1.97
N LEU A 34 5.96 15.39 2.88
CA LEU A 34 5.62 14.16 3.60
C LEU A 34 4.34 14.33 4.44
N ARG A 35 4.18 15.46 5.14
CA ARG A 35 2.97 15.76 5.92
C ARG A 35 1.72 15.83 5.04
N ILE A 36 1.81 16.50 3.91
CA ILE A 36 0.67 16.63 2.97
C ILE A 36 0.33 15.28 2.35
N ASN A 37 1.32 14.51 1.91
CA ASN A 37 1.10 13.17 1.36
C ASN A 37 0.42 12.26 2.38
N LYS A 38 0.87 12.28 3.65
CA LYS A 38 0.23 11.50 4.71
C LYS A 38 -1.20 11.92 4.96
N ARG A 39 -1.48 13.23 5.00
CA ARG A 39 -2.84 13.75 5.14
C ARG A 39 -3.75 13.31 3.99
N ASN A 40 -3.25 13.34 2.76
CA ASN A 40 -4.00 12.92 1.58
C ASN A 40 -4.25 11.41 1.58
N GLN A 41 -3.27 10.59 2.01
CA GLN A 41 -3.46 9.16 2.23
C GLN A 41 -4.60 8.92 3.22
N LEU A 42 -4.54 9.53 4.42
CA LEU A 42 -5.59 9.36 5.44
C LEU A 42 -6.97 9.83 4.97
N LYS A 43 -7.04 10.93 4.19
CA LYS A 43 -8.30 11.38 3.58
C LYS A 43 -8.85 10.35 2.59
N ARG A 44 -8.01 9.79 1.71
CA ARG A 44 -8.43 8.76 0.75
C ARG A 44 -8.90 7.50 1.46
N ASP A 45 -8.17 7.05 2.47
CA ASP A 45 -8.52 5.86 3.25
C ASP A 45 -9.87 6.06 3.95
N LYS A 46 -10.07 7.23 4.58
CA LYS A 46 -11.36 7.58 5.22
C LYS A 46 -12.52 7.59 4.24
N VAL A 47 -12.35 8.19 3.05
CA VAL A 47 -13.39 8.26 2.02
C VAL A 47 -13.74 6.87 1.49
N ARG A 48 -12.75 5.98 1.37
CA ARG A 48 -12.94 4.60 0.91
C ARG A 48 -13.37 3.63 2.04
N GLY A 49 -13.59 4.12 3.26
CA GLY A 49 -13.93 3.28 4.42
C GLY A 49 -12.82 2.31 4.85
N LEU A 50 -11.59 2.54 4.38
CA LEU A 50 -10.45 1.66 4.65
C LEU A 50 -9.91 1.88 6.06
N ARG A 51 -9.61 0.78 6.74
CA ARG A 51 -8.98 0.80 8.07
C ARG A 51 -7.74 -0.07 8.05
N ARG A 52 -6.62 0.50 8.53
CA ARG A 52 -5.35 -0.23 8.63
C ARG A 52 -5.36 -1.14 9.85
N VAL A 53 -5.05 -2.41 9.63
CA VAL A 53 -4.80 -3.40 10.68
C VAL A 53 -3.31 -3.75 10.65
N GLU A 54 -2.64 -3.69 11.79
CA GLU A 54 -1.25 -4.12 11.94
C GLU A 54 -1.23 -5.52 12.56
N LEU A 55 -0.55 -6.47 11.91
CA LEU A 55 -0.51 -7.86 12.32
C LEU A 55 0.94 -8.31 12.49
N LYS A 56 1.25 -8.96 13.62
CA LYS A 56 2.52 -9.65 13.85
C LYS A 56 2.33 -11.12 13.52
N MET A 57 3.21 -11.69 12.71
CA MET A 57 3.17 -13.08 12.27
C MET A 57 4.58 -13.62 12.14
N THR A 58 4.71 -14.95 12.07
CA THR A 58 5.99 -15.60 11.85
C THR A 58 6.52 -15.27 10.45
N ARG A 59 7.85 -15.26 10.30
CA ARG A 59 8.50 -14.99 9.01
C ARG A 59 8.04 -15.98 7.93
N GLU A 60 7.97 -17.25 8.27
CA GLU A 60 7.53 -18.33 7.38
C GLU A 60 6.11 -18.09 6.84
N ALA A 61 5.19 -17.61 7.69
CA ALA A 61 3.84 -17.27 7.26
C ALA A 61 3.82 -16.09 6.28
N VAL A 62 4.65 -15.05 6.52
CA VAL A 62 4.78 -13.91 5.59
C VAL A 62 5.32 -14.37 4.24
N ASP A 63 6.35 -15.21 4.25
CA ASP A 63 7.01 -15.70 3.04
C ASP A 63 6.04 -16.56 2.22
N ALA A 64 5.29 -17.46 2.85
CA ALA A 64 4.25 -18.26 2.19
C ALA A 64 3.14 -17.38 1.57
N LEU A 65 2.70 -16.32 2.27
CA LEU A 65 1.71 -15.37 1.75
C LEU A 65 2.23 -14.61 0.52
N ASN A 66 3.50 -14.19 0.52
CA ASN A 66 4.10 -13.54 -0.64
C ASN A 66 4.13 -14.48 -1.85
N THR A 67 4.60 -15.72 -1.67
CA THR A 67 4.65 -16.71 -2.76
C THR A 67 3.26 -17.00 -3.32
N LEU A 68 2.25 -17.14 -2.47
CA LEU A 68 0.88 -17.37 -2.94
C LEU A 68 0.30 -16.15 -3.68
N ALA A 69 0.61 -14.93 -3.23
CA ALA A 69 0.20 -13.69 -3.89
C ALA A 69 0.84 -13.55 -5.28
N GLU A 70 2.14 -13.86 -5.38
CA GLU A 70 2.89 -13.88 -6.65
C GLU A 70 2.32 -14.91 -7.62
N GLN A 71 2.03 -16.14 -7.16
CA GLN A 71 1.42 -17.19 -7.99
C GLN A 71 0.05 -16.79 -8.55
N ARG A 72 -0.73 -16.02 -7.78
CA ARG A 72 -2.05 -15.53 -8.18
C ARG A 72 -2.00 -14.18 -8.91
N ASN A 73 -0.80 -13.58 -9.03
CA ASN A 73 -0.58 -12.27 -9.63
C ASN A 73 -1.45 -11.16 -9.01
N ILE A 74 -1.66 -11.22 -7.69
CA ILE A 74 -2.42 -10.23 -6.91
C ILE A 74 -1.55 -9.64 -5.81
N SER A 75 -1.97 -8.49 -5.28
CA SER A 75 -1.26 -7.89 -4.14
C SER A 75 -1.40 -8.76 -2.89
N ARG A 76 -0.40 -8.74 -2.00
CA ARG A 76 -0.50 -9.50 -0.73
C ARG A 76 -1.69 -9.03 0.12
N SER A 77 -1.97 -7.73 0.09
CA SER A 77 -3.11 -7.13 0.80
C SER A 77 -4.44 -7.68 0.31
N GLU A 78 -4.62 -7.76 -1.02
CA GLU A 78 -5.82 -8.31 -1.65
C GLU A 78 -5.98 -9.81 -1.36
N LEU A 79 -4.89 -10.59 -1.39
CA LEU A 79 -4.92 -11.99 -0.99
C LEU A 79 -5.43 -12.17 0.43
N ILE A 80 -4.90 -11.38 1.38
CA ILE A 80 -5.32 -11.45 2.79
C ILE A 80 -6.79 -11.06 2.96
N GLU A 81 -7.24 -10.01 2.26
CA GLU A 81 -8.64 -9.58 2.27
C GLU A 81 -9.57 -10.69 1.77
N GLN A 82 -9.26 -11.31 0.63
CA GLN A 82 -10.03 -12.44 0.08
C GLN A 82 -10.07 -13.63 1.05
N MET A 83 -8.95 -13.97 1.67
CA MET A 83 -8.90 -15.07 2.65
C MET A 83 -9.76 -14.77 3.89
N LEU A 84 -9.77 -13.53 4.38
CA LEU A 84 -10.58 -13.12 5.52
C LEU A 84 -12.08 -13.11 5.19
N LEU A 85 -12.47 -12.58 4.03
CA LEU A 85 -13.87 -12.57 3.57
C LEU A 85 -14.42 -13.99 3.39
N ALA A 86 -13.63 -14.88 2.77
CA ALA A 86 -13.99 -16.28 2.61
C ALA A 86 -14.22 -17.00 3.96
N GLN A 87 -13.38 -16.72 4.97
CA GLN A 87 -13.55 -17.30 6.31
C GLN A 87 -14.75 -16.70 7.06
N LEU A 88 -15.04 -15.42 6.85
CA LEU A 88 -16.18 -14.74 7.46
C LEU A 88 -17.51 -15.04 6.76
N LYS A 89 -17.51 -15.80 5.64
CA LYS A 89 -18.68 -16.09 4.79
C LYS A 89 -19.40 -14.82 4.34
N MET A 90 -18.65 -13.75 4.14
CA MET A 90 -19.17 -12.48 3.62
C MET A 90 -18.74 -12.42 2.16
N ASP A 91 -19.61 -12.87 1.26
CA ASP A 91 -19.53 -12.66 -0.19
C ASP A 91 -20.58 -11.61 -0.61
#